data_AF-A0A6N8VJC0-F1
#
_entry.id   AF-A0A6N8VJC0-F1
#
_cell.length_a   1.000
_cell.length_b   1.000
_cell.length_c   1.000
_cell.angle_alpha   90.00
_cell.angle_beta   90.00
_cell.angle_gamma   90.00
#
_symmetry.space_group_name_H-M   'P 1'
#
loop_
_entity.id
_entity.type
_entity.pdbx_description
1 polymer ?
#
loop_
_entity_poly.entity_id
_entity_poly.type
_entity_poly.pdbx_seq_one_letter_code
_entity_poly.pdbx_strand_id
1 'polypeptide(L)'
;MESTLVDKRSQITKVNNATSLIELLAAIILCIFGMFLAELGNEINSPIIYWSGIVASISAAGYITMKFLTAIMGFINTYLDLKERTQRKTSKTNQ
;
A
#
# COMPACT_ATOMS: atom_id res chain seq x y z
N MET A 1 21.81 -24.51 8.77
CA MET A 1 21.04 -24.41 7.51
C MET A 1 19.72 -23.67 7.68
N GLU A 2 19.08 -23.69 8.86
CA GLU A 2 17.88 -22.88 9.15
C GLU A 2 18.15 -21.37 9.27
N SER A 3 19.30 -20.94 9.85
CA SER A 3 19.57 -19.49 10.01
C SER A 3 19.68 -18.75 8.66
N THR A 4 20.26 -19.39 7.65
CA THR A 4 20.35 -18.84 6.28
C THR A 4 19.01 -18.70 5.57
N LEU A 5 17.99 -19.48 5.95
CA LEU A 5 16.64 -19.38 5.39
C LEU A 5 15.83 -18.26 6.06
N VAL A 6 16.04 -18.04 7.36
CA VAL A 6 15.43 -16.93 8.12
C VAL A 6 15.98 -15.58 7.64
N ASP A 7 17.28 -15.48 7.39
CA ASP A 7 17.92 -14.26 6.86
C ASP A 7 17.41 -13.90 5.46
N LYS A 8 17.24 -14.91 4.58
CA LYS A 8 16.67 -14.69 3.24
C LYS A 8 15.24 -14.17 3.29
N ARG A 9 14.38 -14.72 4.17
CA ARG A 9 13.01 -14.20 4.35
C ARG A 9 13.00 -12.76 4.86
N SER A 10 13.87 -12.44 5.81
CA SER A 10 14.00 -11.07 6.35
C SER A 10 14.41 -10.06 5.27
N GLN A 11 15.37 -10.43 4.41
CA GLN A 11 15.79 -9.58 3.28
C GLN A 11 14.68 -9.39 2.25
N ILE A 12 13.94 -10.46 1.92
CA ILE A 12 12.78 -10.38 1.01
C ILE A 12 11.71 -9.43 1.57
N THR A 13 11.41 -9.49 2.87
CA THR A 13 10.47 -8.56 3.52
C THR A 13 10.93 -7.10 3.42
N LYS A 14 12.23 -6.83 3.64
CA LYS A 14 12.78 -5.47 3.51
C LYS A 14 12.66 -4.93 2.10
N VAL A 15 13.00 -5.75 1.10
CA VAL A 15 12.88 -5.38 -0.32
C VAL A 15 11.42 -5.14 -0.68
N ASN A 16 10.50 -6.01 -0.26
CA ASN A 16 9.07 -5.86 -0.53
C ASN A 16 8.49 -4.57 0.07
N ASN A 17 8.91 -4.22 1.29
CA ASN A 17 8.50 -2.97 1.93
C ASN A 17 9.07 -1.75 1.19
N ALA A 18 10.33 -1.79 0.76
CA ALA A 18 10.94 -0.72 -0.02
C ALA A 18 10.25 -0.54 -1.38
N THR A 19 9.97 -1.63 -2.10
CA THR A 19 9.22 -1.61 -3.35
C THR A 19 7.82 -1.03 -3.15
N SER A 20 7.09 -1.44 -2.11
CA SER A 20 5.76 -0.90 -1.84
C SER A 20 5.78 0.59 -1.50
N LEU A 21 6.86 1.10 -0.88
CA LEU A 21 7.03 2.53 -0.62
C LEU A 21 7.29 3.31 -1.92
N ILE A 22 8.15 2.79 -2.80
CA ILE A 22 8.43 3.38 -4.11
C ILE A 22 7.17 3.43 -4.95
N GLU A 23 6.40 2.35 -4.99
CA GLU A 23 5.13 2.27 -5.70
C GLU A 23 4.12 3.31 -5.18
N LEU A 24 4.04 3.49 -3.86
CA LEU A 24 3.18 4.49 -3.24
C LEU A 24 3.58 5.92 -3.64
N LEU A 25 4.87 6.22 -3.61
CA LEU A 25 5.41 7.52 -4.05
C LEU A 25 5.13 7.76 -5.54
N ALA A 26 5.34 6.76 -6.39
CA ALA A 26 5.04 6.84 -7.81
C ALA A 26 3.55 7.11 -8.07
N ALA A 27 2.65 6.47 -7.32
CA ALA A 27 1.22 6.72 -7.41
C ALA A 27 0.87 8.15 -6.99
N ILE A 28 1.46 8.68 -5.92
CA ILE A 28 1.23 10.07 -5.49
C ILE A 28 1.67 11.05 -6.59
N ILE A 29 2.85 10.83 -7.18
CA ILE A 29 3.37 11.67 -8.27
C ILE A 29 2.43 11.60 -9.49
N LEU A 30 1.98 10.40 -9.86
CA LEU A 30 1.06 10.22 -10.98
C LEU A 30 -0.28 10.92 -10.72
N CYS A 31 -0.76 10.93 -9.48
CA CYS A 31 -1.97 11.64 -9.09
C CYS A 31 -1.85 13.15 -9.30
N ILE A 32 -0.75 13.74 -8.83
CA ILE A 32 -0.46 15.17 -8.99
C ILE A 32 -0.30 15.53 -10.47
N PHE A 33 0.44 14.71 -11.22
CA PHE A 33 0.65 14.92 -12.64
C PHE A 33 -0.66 14.79 -13.45
N GLY A 34 -1.53 13.85 -13.08
CA GLY A 34 -2.86 13.71 -13.66
C GLY A 34 -3.72 14.95 -13.45
N MET A 35 -3.70 15.54 -12.25
CA MET A 35 -4.45 16.78 -11.96
C MET A 35 -3.92 17.95 -12.81
N PHE A 36 -2.59 18.08 -12.92
CA PHE A 36 -1.96 19.08 -13.77
C PHE A 36 -2.35 18.90 -15.25
N LEU A 37 -2.36 17.66 -15.76
CA LEU A 37 -2.83 17.34 -17.11
C LEU A 37 -4.30 17.71 -17.31
N ALA A 38 -5.14 17.45 -16.31
CA ALA A 38 -6.55 17.81 -16.39
C ALA A 38 -6.72 19.33 -16.52
N GLU A 39 -6.02 20.10 -15.69
CA GLU A 39 -6.05 21.57 -15.73
C GLU A 39 -5.51 22.10 -17.06
N LEU A 40 -4.37 21.60 -17.53
CA LEU A 40 -3.81 21.95 -18.84
C LEU A 40 -4.78 21.63 -19.98
N GLY A 41 -5.43 20.46 -19.93
CA GLY A 41 -6.42 20.03 -20.91
C GLY A 41 -7.64 20.95 -20.96
N ASN A 42 -8.05 21.48 -19.80
CA ASN A 42 -9.10 22.49 -19.71
C ASN A 42 -8.65 23.84 -20.30
N GLU A 43 -7.43 24.30 -19.99
CA GLU A 43 -6.88 25.56 -20.51
C GLU A 43 -6.77 25.58 -22.04
N ILE A 44 -6.31 24.49 -22.65
CA ILE A 44 -6.16 24.39 -24.11
C ILE A 44 -7.42 23.87 -24.81
N ASN A 45 -8.53 23.70 -24.08
CA ASN A 45 -9.80 23.15 -24.56
C ASN A 45 -9.62 21.82 -25.31
N SER A 46 -8.78 20.92 -24.77
CA SER A 46 -8.52 19.57 -25.28
C SER A 46 -9.18 18.54 -24.37
N PRO A 47 -10.35 17.99 -24.76
CA PRO A 47 -11.07 17.01 -23.95
C PRO A 47 -10.24 15.74 -23.70
N ILE A 48 -9.43 15.33 -24.68
CA ILE A 48 -8.59 14.13 -24.56
C ILE A 48 -7.56 14.29 -23.44
N ILE A 49 -6.89 15.45 -23.40
CA ILE A 49 -5.88 15.75 -22.38
C ILE A 49 -6.58 15.89 -21.01
N TYR A 50 -7.70 16.60 -20.95
CA TYR A 50 -8.50 16.75 -19.73
C TYR A 50 -8.88 15.40 -19.11
N TRP A 51 -9.53 14.54 -19.90
CA TRP A 51 -10.01 13.24 -19.41
C TRP A 51 -8.87 12.28 -19.10
N SER A 52 -7.77 12.30 -19.86
CA SER A 52 -6.58 11.49 -19.54
C SER A 52 -5.97 11.87 -18.19
N GLY A 53 -5.92 13.16 -17.86
CA GLY A 53 -5.47 13.65 -16.56
C GLY A 53 -6.37 13.18 -15.41
N ILE A 54 -7.68 13.27 -15.58
CA ILE A 54 -8.66 12.76 -14.59
C ILE A 54 -8.51 11.26 -14.39
N VAL A 55 -8.43 10.48 -15.46
CA VAL A 55 -8.30 9.01 -15.38
C VAL A 55 -7.01 8.62 -14.67
N ALA A 56 -5.88 9.29 -14.97
CA ALA A 56 -4.61 9.06 -14.29
C ALA A 56 -4.71 9.37 -12.78
N SER A 57 -5.36 10.49 -12.43
CA SER A 57 -5.55 10.91 -11.04
C SER A 57 -6.39 9.93 -10.22
N ILE A 58 -7.55 9.55 -10.76
CA ILE A 58 -8.47 8.60 -10.10
C ILE A 58 -7.82 7.22 -9.97
N SER A 59 -7.13 6.74 -11.01
CA SER A 59 -6.45 5.45 -10.98
C SER A 59 -5.37 5.42 -9.91
N ALA A 60 -4.57 6.49 -9.81
CA ALA A 60 -3.54 6.63 -8.80
C ALA A 60 -4.14 6.70 -7.38
N ALA A 61 -5.20 7.48 -7.17
CA ALA A 61 -5.91 7.58 -5.89
C ALA A 61 -6.52 6.23 -5.47
N GLY A 62 -7.09 5.47 -6.42
CA GLY A 62 -7.58 4.12 -6.21
C GLY A 62 -6.48 3.16 -5.77
N TYR A 63 -5.31 3.22 -6.42
CA TYR A 63 -4.14 2.44 -6.04
C TYR A 63 -3.66 2.74 -4.62
N ILE A 64 -3.53 4.03 -4.26
CA ILE A 64 -3.15 4.47 -2.91
C ILE A 64 -4.14 3.93 -1.87
N THR A 65 -5.44 4.02 -2.17
CA THR A 65 -6.51 3.52 -1.29
C THR A 65 -6.39 2.01 -1.07
N MET A 66 -6.12 1.23 -2.13
CA MET A 66 -5.93 -0.21 -2.03
C MET A 66 -4.69 -0.59 -1.20
N LYS A 67 -3.59 0.14 -1.35
CA LYS A 67 -2.39 -0.05 -0.51
C LYS A 67 -2.69 0.23 0.96
N PHE A 68 -3.44 1.30 1.25
CA PHE A 68 -3.85 1.63 2.60
C PHE A 68 -4.77 0.56 3.22
N LEU A 69 -5.77 0.09 2.46
CA LEU A 69 -6.67 -0.98 2.91
C LEU A 69 -5.92 -2.28 3.20
N THR A 70 -4.96 -2.63 2.35
CA THR A 70 -4.09 -3.80 2.55
C THR A 70 -3.28 -3.70 3.84
N ALA A 71 -2.73 -2.51 4.14
CA ALA A 71 -2.00 -2.26 5.37
C ALA A 71 -2.89 -2.40 6.62
N ILE A 72 -4.13 -1.86 6.56
CA ILE A 72 -5.11 -2.00 7.65
C ILE A 72 -5.46 -3.47 7.88
N MET A 73 -5.77 -4.23 6.83
CA MET A 73 -6.09 -5.66 6.96
C MET A 73 -4.91 -6.44 7.56
N GLY A 74 -3.68 -6.14 7.15
CA GLY A 74 -2.48 -6.73 7.75
C GLY A 74 -2.33 -6.42 9.24
N PHE A 75 -2.61 -5.18 9.65
CA PHE A 75 -2.59 -4.77 11.05
C PHE A 75 -3.68 -5.50 11.87
N ILE A 76 -4.92 -5.54 11.37
CA ILE A 76 -6.04 -6.22 12.04
C ILE A 76 -5.72 -7.71 12.24
N ASN A 77 -5.23 -8.39 11.20
CA ASN A 77 -4.86 -9.80 11.29
C ASN A 77 -3.76 -10.04 12.32
N THR A 78 -2.76 -9.16 12.37
CA THR A 78 -1.68 -9.23 13.38
C THR A 78 -2.21 -9.01 14.79
N TYR A 79 -3.12 -8.04 14.97
CA TYR A 79 -3.75 -7.76 16.27
C TYR A 79 -4.60 -8.94 16.76
N LEU A 80 -5.38 -9.58 15.87
CA LEU A 80 -6.18 -10.75 16.21
C LEU A 80 -5.31 -11.96 16.58
N ASP A 81 -4.23 -12.24 15.85
CA ASP A 81 -3.27 -13.31 16.18
C ASP A 81 -2.62 -13.06 17.56
N LEU A 82 -2.19 -11.83 17.85
CA LEU A 82 -1.64 -11.47 19.16
C LEU A 82 -2.66 -11.65 20.29
N LYS A 83 -3.94 -11.28 20.06
CA LYS A 83 -5.02 -11.47 21.02
C LYS A 83 -5.25 -12.95 21.33
N GLU A 84 -5.30 -13.80 20.29
CA GLU A 84 -5.49 -15.24 20.45
C GLU A 84 -4.34 -15.90 21.20
N ARG A 85 -3.08 -15.57 20.84
CA ARG A 85 -1.89 -16.06 21.55
C ARG A 85 -1.88 -15.65 23.02
N THR A 86 -2.36 -14.46 23.33
CA THR A 86 -2.46 -13.96 24.71
C THR A 86 -3.47 -14.77 25.52
N GLN A 87 -4.65 -15.07 24.95
CA GLN A 87 -5.68 -15.89 25.61
C GLN A 87 -5.23 -17.34 25.84
N ARG A 88 -4.51 -17.94 24.89
CA ARG A 88 -3.94 -19.28 25.06
C ARG A 88 -2.89 -19.34 26.17
N LYS A 89 -2.14 -18.25 26.40
CA LYS A 89 -1.15 -18.19 27.49
C LYS A 89 -1.83 -18.07 28.86
N THR A 90 -2.81 -17.20 29.02
CA THR A 90 -3.56 -17.07 30.30
C THR A 90 -4.33 -18.34 30.67
N SER A 91 -4.88 -19.07 29.69
CA SER A 91 -5.54 -20.36 29.96
C SER A 91 -4.60 -21.44 30.47
N LYS A 92 -3.30 -21.39 30.14
CA LYS A 92 -2.30 -22.37 30.61
C LYS A 92 -1.71 -22.03 31.97
N THR A 93 -1.85 -20.79 32.44
CA THR A 93 -1.34 -20.34 33.75
C THR A 93 -2.33 -20.62 34.88
N ASN A 94 -3.59 -20.90 34.56
CA ASN A 94 -4.66 -21.22 35.52
C ASN A 94 -4.92 -22.74 35.68
N GLN A 95 -4.03 -23.59 35.15
CA GLN A 95 -3.99 -25.04 35.37
C GLN A 95 -2.72 -25.39 36.15
#